data_AF-A0A3D1QE41-F1
#
_entry.id   AF-A0A3D1QE41-F1
#
_cell.length_a   1.000
_cell.length_b   1.000
_cell.length_c   1.000
_cell.angle_alpha   90.00
_cell.angle_beta   90.00
_cell.angle_gamma   90.00
#
_symmetry.space_group_name_H-M   'P 1'
#
loop_
_entity.id
_entity.type
_entity.pdbx_description
1 polymer ?
#
loop_
_entity_poly.entity_id
_entity_poly.type
_entity_poly.pdbx_seq_one_letter_code
_entity_poly.pdbx_strand_id
1 'polypeptide(L)'
;MNPEIRDKFEKTMEELTMNISDRKAKESLLGAIELYHSYSDMAAVLKSKLPPPYYRVKYEVMMTAALANGLQWDAAQPHASSLTQQWEMLKMKDEGKNSETFTKTEYALTDVKRAVELKQKQLVLIKTEIAMQNLEDLRKKLTDNKGGGQNGGQSSAQQSQ
;
A
#
# COMPACT_ATOMS: atom_id res chain seq x y z
N MET A 1 13.36 -17.80 -0.11
CA MET A 1 11.94 -17.37 -0.24
C MET A 1 11.10 -18.43 0.45
N ASN A 2 10.16 -18.06 1.34
CA ASN A 2 9.27 -19.03 1.98
C ASN A 2 8.42 -19.72 0.88
N PRO A 3 8.43 -21.07 0.75
CA PRO A 3 7.61 -21.79 -0.22
C PRO A 3 6.14 -21.35 -0.20
N GLU A 4 5.56 -21.08 0.97
CA GLU A 4 4.16 -20.67 1.11
C GLU A 4 3.85 -19.34 0.40
N ILE A 5 4.78 -18.38 0.44
CA ILE A 5 4.61 -17.07 -0.22
C ILE A 5 4.65 -17.23 -1.74
N ARG A 6 5.56 -18.08 -2.24
CA ARG A 6 5.66 -18.39 -3.66
C ARG A 6 4.40 -19.10 -4.15
N ASP A 7 3.98 -20.15 -3.45
CA ASP A 7 2.84 -20.97 -3.85
C ASP A 7 1.53 -20.15 -3.82
N LYS A 8 1.36 -19.25 -2.84
CA LYS A 8 0.23 -18.30 -2.80
C LYS A 8 0.21 -17.36 -3.99
N PHE A 9 1.38 -16.86 -4.39
CA PHE A 9 1.49 -15.94 -5.53
C PHE A 9 1.22 -16.64 -6.86
N GLU A 10 1.77 -17.84 -7.07
CA GLU A 10 1.50 -18.67 -8.25
C GLU A 10 0.00 -18.95 -8.36
N LYS A 11 -0.64 -19.42 -7.28
CA LYS A 11 -2.09 -19.66 -7.25
C LYS A 11 -2.90 -18.41 -7.59
N THR A 12 -2.58 -17.26 -6.98
CA THR A 12 -3.30 -16.01 -7.26
C THR A 12 -3.13 -15.57 -8.73
N MET A 13 -1.96 -15.81 -9.31
CA MET A 13 -1.69 -15.51 -10.73
C MET A 13 -2.47 -16.42 -11.67
N GLU A 14 -2.54 -17.72 -11.38
CA GLU A 14 -3.35 -18.68 -12.13
C GLU A 14 -4.83 -18.30 -12.10
N GLU A 15 -5.36 -17.99 -10.91
CA GLU A 15 -6.75 -17.56 -10.72
C GLU A 15 -7.06 -16.27 -11.51
N LEU A 16 -6.17 -15.28 -11.46
CA LEU A 16 -6.31 -14.05 -12.25
C LEU A 16 -6.32 -14.35 -13.76
N THR A 17 -5.43 -15.22 -14.23
CA THR A 17 -5.32 -15.60 -15.66
C THR A 17 -6.60 -16.28 -16.14
N MET A 18 -7.18 -17.17 -15.33
CA MET A 18 -8.46 -17.81 -15.63
C MET A 18 -9.60 -16.78 -15.67
N ASN A 19 -9.68 -15.88 -14.68
CA ASN A 19 -10.73 -14.85 -14.63
C ASN A 19 -10.68 -13.90 -15.83
N ILE A 20 -9.48 -13.52 -16.29
CA ILE A 20 -9.29 -12.70 -17.49
C ILE A 20 -9.74 -13.45 -18.74
N SER A 21 -9.34 -14.73 -18.86
CA SER A 21 -9.72 -15.58 -20.00
C SER A 21 -11.23 -15.77 -20.10
N ASP A 22 -11.90 -15.90 -18.96
CA ASP A 22 -13.35 -16.03 -18.83
C ASP A 22 -14.09 -14.67 -18.92
N ARG A 23 -13.38 -13.55 -19.11
CA ARG A 23 -13.95 -12.18 -19.17
C ARG A 23 -14.72 -11.78 -17.90
N LYS A 24 -14.35 -12.34 -16.76
CA LYS A 24 -14.92 -12.05 -15.44
C LYS A 24 -14.30 -10.77 -14.88
N ALA A 25 -14.79 -9.61 -15.32
CA ALA A 25 -14.15 -8.32 -15.06
C ALA A 25 -14.02 -7.99 -13.56
N LYS A 26 -15.06 -8.29 -12.76
CA LYS A 26 -15.05 -8.04 -11.31
C LYS A 26 -14.03 -8.93 -10.60
N GLU A 27 -14.04 -10.22 -10.92
CA GLU A 27 -13.15 -11.23 -10.35
C GLU A 27 -11.70 -10.99 -10.80
N SER A 28 -11.50 -10.51 -12.03
CA SER A 28 -10.19 -10.08 -12.54
C SER A 28 -9.64 -8.89 -11.76
N LEU A 29 -10.49 -7.90 -11.46
CA LEU A 29 -10.09 -6.76 -10.62
C LEU A 29 -9.69 -7.23 -9.21
N LEU A 30 -10.50 -8.07 -8.57
CA LEU A 30 -10.20 -8.60 -7.23
C LEU A 30 -8.92 -9.46 -7.24
N GLY A 31 -8.76 -10.33 -8.25
CA GLY A 31 -7.57 -11.16 -8.42
C GLY A 31 -6.30 -10.34 -8.62
N ALA A 32 -6.37 -9.22 -9.35
CA ALA A 32 -5.24 -8.31 -9.50
C ALA A 32 -4.86 -7.63 -8.17
N ILE A 33 -5.85 -7.26 -7.35
CA ILE A 33 -5.62 -6.69 -6.02
C ILE A 33 -5.00 -7.73 -5.07
N GLU A 34 -5.47 -8.98 -5.11
CA GLU A 34 -4.87 -10.07 -4.31
C GLU A 34 -3.45 -10.43 -4.77
N LEU A 35 -3.16 -10.34 -6.06
CA LEU A 35 -1.81 -10.53 -6.57
C LEU A 35 -0.87 -9.44 -6.02
N TYR A 36 -1.35 -8.21 -5.93
CA TYR A 36 -0.64 -7.09 -5.29
C TYR A 36 -0.41 -7.32 -3.79
N HIS A 37 -1.38 -7.90 -3.07
CA HIS A 37 -1.19 -8.32 -1.68
C HIS A 37 -0.06 -9.34 -1.53
N SER A 38 -0.06 -10.37 -2.38
CA SER A 38 0.98 -11.39 -2.39
C SER A 38 2.37 -10.80 -2.70
N TYR A 39 2.43 -9.79 -3.56
CA TYR A 39 3.66 -9.02 -3.80
C TYR A 39 4.14 -8.26 -2.55
N SER A 40 3.23 -7.74 -1.70
CA SER A 40 3.62 -7.05 -0.46
C SER A 40 4.42 -7.96 0.49
N ASP A 41 4.08 -9.25 0.53
CA ASP A 41 4.80 -10.25 1.32
C ASP A 41 6.16 -10.60 0.69
N MET A 42 6.24 -10.61 -0.64
CA MET A 42 7.53 -10.76 -1.35
C MET A 42 8.45 -9.54 -1.16
N ALA A 43 7.90 -8.32 -1.15
CA ALA A 43 8.65 -7.09 -0.96
C ALA A 43 9.34 -7.02 0.41
N ALA A 44 8.82 -7.75 1.41
CA ALA A 44 9.49 -7.91 2.70
C ALA A 44 10.80 -8.71 2.59
N VAL A 45 10.91 -9.61 1.61
CA VAL A 45 12.08 -10.48 1.38
C VAL A 45 13.02 -9.88 0.33
N LEU A 46 12.46 -9.22 -0.68
CA LEU A 46 13.19 -8.61 -1.80
C LEU A 46 13.49 -7.16 -1.46
N LYS A 47 14.70 -6.86 -0.91
CA LYS A 47 15.26 -5.53 -0.56
C LYS A 47 14.53 -4.31 -1.21
N SER A 48 13.33 -4.02 -0.75
CA SER A 48 12.42 -3.11 -1.44
C SER A 48 12.76 -1.67 -1.06
N LYS A 49 12.63 -0.76 -2.03
CA LYS A 49 12.81 0.68 -1.77
C LYS A 49 11.80 1.19 -0.74
N LEU A 50 10.60 0.62 -0.75
CA LEU A 50 9.50 0.97 0.16
C LEU A 50 9.34 -0.08 1.26
N PRO A 51 9.00 0.32 2.49
CA PRO A 51 8.74 -0.62 3.58
C PRO A 51 7.47 -1.45 3.30
N PRO A 52 7.39 -2.73 3.69
CA PRO A 52 6.22 -3.59 3.43
C PRO A 52 4.87 -3.01 3.87
N PRO A 53 4.74 -2.32 5.02
CA PRO A 53 3.50 -1.66 5.41
C PRO A 53 2.94 -0.67 4.39
N TYR A 54 3.79 -0.04 3.55
CA TYR A 54 3.31 0.83 2.46
C TYR A 54 2.43 0.06 1.48
N TYR A 55 2.91 -1.11 1.05
CA TYR A 55 2.17 -1.97 0.12
C TYR A 55 0.88 -2.48 0.77
N ARG A 56 0.90 -2.79 2.07
CA ARG A 56 -0.28 -3.24 2.80
C ARG A 56 -1.34 -2.13 2.90
N VAL A 57 -0.96 -0.90 3.23
CA VAL A 57 -1.92 0.23 3.22
C VAL A 57 -2.55 0.39 1.83
N LYS A 58 -1.74 0.37 0.77
CA LYS A 58 -2.24 0.49 -0.61
C LYS A 58 -3.18 -0.66 -1.00
N TYR A 59 -2.87 -1.90 -0.61
CA TYR A 59 -3.74 -3.05 -0.80
C TYR A 59 -5.11 -2.83 -0.15
N GLU A 60 -5.14 -2.45 1.12
CA GLU A 60 -6.39 -2.27 1.87
C GLU A 60 -7.27 -1.17 1.24
N VAL A 61 -6.67 -0.08 0.73
CA VAL A 61 -7.41 0.99 0.02
C VAL A 61 -8.03 0.44 -1.27
N MET A 62 -7.25 -0.29 -2.08
CA MET A 62 -7.74 -0.87 -3.34
C MET A 62 -8.86 -1.88 -3.11
N MET A 63 -8.70 -2.76 -2.13
CA MET A 63 -9.68 -3.80 -1.83
C MET A 63 -10.98 -3.19 -1.28
N THR A 64 -10.87 -2.21 -0.39
CA THR A 64 -12.01 -1.43 0.11
C THR A 64 -12.80 -0.81 -1.05
N ALA A 65 -12.11 -0.16 -1.99
CA ALA A 65 -12.74 0.46 -3.16
C ALA A 65 -13.47 -0.56 -4.05
N ALA A 66 -12.81 -1.68 -4.36
CA ALA A 66 -13.37 -2.73 -5.21
C ALA A 66 -14.63 -3.38 -4.62
N LEU A 67 -14.59 -3.70 -3.32
CA LEU A 67 -15.71 -4.32 -2.60
C LEU A 67 -16.88 -3.33 -2.43
N ALA A 68 -16.60 -2.07 -2.07
CA ALA A 68 -17.62 -1.03 -1.98
C ALA A 68 -18.26 -0.73 -3.35
N ASN A 69 -17.48 -0.77 -4.44
CA ASN A 69 -18.01 -0.64 -5.79
C ASN A 69 -19.05 -1.74 -6.10
N GLY A 70 -18.80 -2.96 -5.61
CA GLY A 70 -19.70 -4.11 -5.67
C GLY A 70 -20.79 -4.14 -4.59
N LEU A 71 -20.92 -3.09 -3.76
CA LEU A 71 -21.84 -3.01 -2.62
C LEU A 71 -21.65 -4.14 -1.57
N GLN A 72 -20.45 -4.72 -1.51
CA GLN A 72 -20.10 -5.80 -0.59
C GLN A 72 -19.61 -5.23 0.74
N TRP A 73 -20.50 -4.56 1.47
CA TRP A 73 -20.17 -3.82 2.69
C TRP A 73 -19.55 -4.67 3.78
N ASP A 74 -20.06 -5.88 4.00
CA ASP A 74 -19.57 -6.78 5.04
C ASP A 74 -18.13 -7.24 4.76
N ALA A 75 -17.75 -7.34 3.48
CA ALA A 75 -16.39 -7.63 3.07
C ALA A 75 -15.52 -6.36 3.07
N ALA A 76 -16.05 -5.19 2.73
CA ALA A 76 -15.30 -3.94 2.69
C ALA A 76 -14.92 -3.42 4.09
N GLN A 77 -15.78 -3.62 5.09
CA GLN A 77 -15.61 -3.08 6.44
C GLN A 77 -14.32 -3.58 7.14
N PRO A 78 -13.95 -4.88 7.10
CA PRO A 78 -12.68 -5.35 7.62
C PRO A 78 -11.47 -4.66 6.98
N HIS A 79 -11.44 -4.54 5.64
CA HIS A 79 -10.34 -3.89 4.92
C HIS A 79 -10.20 -2.41 5.31
N ALA A 80 -11.33 -1.69 5.37
CA ALA A 80 -11.35 -0.30 5.79
C ALA A 80 -10.89 -0.12 7.26
N SER A 81 -11.16 -1.10 8.11
CA SER A 81 -10.74 -1.10 9.51
C SER A 81 -9.24 -1.40 9.66
N SER A 82 -8.69 -2.28 8.82
CA SER A 82 -7.26 -2.61 8.77
C SER A 82 -6.39 -1.41 8.41
N LEU A 83 -6.92 -0.43 7.67
CA LEU A 83 -6.17 0.77 7.26
C LEU A 83 -5.46 1.46 8.42
N THR A 84 -6.13 1.65 9.56
CA THR A 84 -5.55 2.30 10.73
C THR A 84 -4.33 1.53 11.23
N GLN A 85 -4.44 0.20 11.37
CA GLN A 85 -3.34 -0.62 11.85
C GLN A 85 -2.16 -0.64 10.87
N GLN A 86 -2.42 -0.81 9.57
CA GLN A 86 -1.36 -0.81 8.56
C GLN A 86 -0.65 0.54 8.48
N TRP A 87 -1.41 1.63 8.65
CA TRP A 87 -0.87 2.98 8.70
C TRP A 87 0.02 3.22 9.91
N GLU A 88 -0.38 2.80 11.11
CA GLU A 88 0.48 2.88 12.30
C GLU A 88 1.80 2.12 12.12
N MET A 89 1.75 0.92 11.54
CA MET A 89 2.96 0.15 11.24
C MET A 89 3.88 0.85 10.25
N LEU A 90 3.31 1.56 9.26
CA LEU A 90 4.09 2.39 8.33
C LEU A 90 4.75 3.57 9.06
N LYS A 91 3.99 4.30 9.89
CA LYS A 91 4.50 5.42 10.69
C LYS A 91 5.63 5.00 11.63
N MET A 92 5.59 3.78 12.18
CA MET A 92 6.67 3.28 13.05
C MET A 92 7.97 2.99 12.30
N LYS A 93 7.90 2.74 10.99
CA LYS A 93 9.06 2.35 10.16
C LYS A 93 9.70 3.53 9.42
N ASP A 94 9.06 4.68 9.41
CA ASP A 94 9.58 5.88 8.78
C ASP A 94 9.80 6.98 9.82
N GLU A 95 11.02 7.53 9.88
CA GLU A 95 11.39 8.63 10.77
C GLU A 95 10.80 9.99 10.31
N GLY A 96 10.12 10.03 9.15
CA GLY A 96 9.49 11.21 8.53
C GLY A 96 8.11 11.62 9.05
N LYS A 97 7.78 11.31 10.32
CA LYS A 97 6.44 11.46 10.94
C LYS A 97 5.78 12.84 10.84
N ASN A 98 6.51 13.89 10.46
CA ASN A 98 6.05 15.28 10.50
C ASN A 98 5.94 15.96 9.12
N SER A 99 5.74 15.21 8.04
CA SER A 99 5.43 15.83 6.74
C SER A 99 3.93 16.04 6.54
N GLU A 100 3.56 17.16 5.91
CA GLU A 100 2.18 17.44 5.50
C GLU A 100 1.55 16.28 4.69
N THR A 101 2.35 15.56 3.90
CA THR A 101 1.88 14.38 3.13
C THR A 101 1.48 13.23 4.04
N PHE A 102 2.19 13.00 5.15
CA PHE A 102 1.82 11.97 6.12
C PHE A 102 0.46 12.29 6.74
N THR A 103 0.29 13.52 7.24
CA THR A 103 -0.98 13.98 7.84
C THR A 103 -2.14 13.92 6.86
N LYS A 104 -1.96 14.39 5.61
CA LYS A 104 -3.00 14.29 4.57
C LYS A 104 -3.36 12.85 4.23
N THR A 105 -2.37 11.95 4.20
CA THR A 105 -2.61 10.52 3.97
C THR A 105 -3.46 9.94 5.11
N GLU A 106 -3.08 10.18 6.37
CA GLU A 106 -3.81 9.71 7.54
C GLU A 106 -5.28 10.16 7.56
N TYR A 107 -5.54 11.43 7.28
CA TYR A 107 -6.91 11.94 7.17
C TYR A 107 -7.67 11.29 6.03
N ALA A 108 -7.05 11.11 4.86
CA ALA A 108 -7.70 10.42 3.73
C ALA A 108 -8.06 8.96 4.07
N LEU A 109 -7.20 8.23 4.78
CA LEU A 109 -7.50 6.86 5.23
C LEU A 109 -8.66 6.83 6.24
N THR A 110 -8.71 7.80 7.16
CA THR A 110 -9.81 7.95 8.11
C THR A 110 -11.12 8.26 7.41
N ASP A 111 -11.10 9.12 6.40
CA ASP A 111 -12.25 9.46 5.57
C ASP A 111 -12.77 8.25 4.79
N VAL A 112 -11.88 7.40 4.26
CA VAL A 112 -12.27 6.13 3.60
C VAL A 112 -13.03 5.25 4.58
N LYS A 113 -12.47 5.03 5.79
CA LYS A 113 -13.13 4.22 6.82
C LYS A 113 -14.52 4.74 7.15
N ARG A 114 -14.66 6.04 7.38
CA ARG A 114 -15.96 6.67 7.65
C ARG A 114 -16.94 6.53 6.48
N ALA A 115 -16.47 6.65 5.24
CA ALA A 115 -17.33 6.49 4.06
C ALA A 115 -17.89 5.07 3.94
N VAL A 116 -17.11 4.06 4.32
CA VAL A 116 -17.54 2.65 4.37
C VAL A 116 -18.55 2.42 5.47
N GLU A 117 -18.32 2.98 6.66
CA GLU A 117 -19.28 2.92 7.79
C GLU A 117 -20.64 3.53 7.42
N LEU A 118 -20.63 4.62 6.64
CA LEU A 118 -21.83 5.26 6.10
C LEU A 118 -22.47 4.50 4.93
N LYS A 119 -21.82 3.44 4.42
CA LYS A 119 -22.23 2.66 3.24
C LYS A 119 -22.52 3.52 2.01
N GLN A 120 -21.77 4.61 1.84
CA GLN A 120 -21.95 5.56 0.74
C GLN A 120 -20.96 5.26 -0.39
N LYS A 121 -21.39 4.44 -1.37
CA LYS A 121 -20.52 3.98 -2.47
C LYS A 121 -19.73 5.10 -3.14
N GLN A 122 -20.40 6.15 -3.58
CA GLN A 122 -19.73 7.25 -4.30
C GLN A 122 -18.70 7.96 -3.41
N LEU A 123 -19.01 8.11 -2.13
CA LEU A 123 -18.09 8.71 -1.17
C LEU A 123 -16.86 7.83 -0.96
N VAL A 124 -17.04 6.50 -0.84
CA VAL A 124 -15.91 5.57 -0.74
C VAL A 124 -15.01 5.70 -1.96
N LEU A 125 -15.57 5.66 -3.18
CA LEU A 125 -14.77 5.74 -4.41
C LEU A 125 -13.92 7.01 -4.46
N ILE A 126 -14.53 8.18 -4.23
CA ILE A 126 -13.82 9.47 -4.22
C ILE A 126 -12.74 9.50 -3.13
N LYS A 127 -13.06 9.06 -1.90
CA LYS A 127 -12.11 9.09 -0.78
C LYS A 127 -10.96 8.11 -0.99
N THR A 128 -11.23 6.94 -1.58
CA THR A 128 -10.17 5.97 -1.91
C THR A 128 -9.25 6.49 -3.00
N GLU A 129 -9.76 7.22 -4.00
CA GLU A 129 -8.93 7.86 -5.02
C GLU A 129 -8.00 8.93 -4.42
N ILE A 130 -8.52 9.78 -3.54
CA ILE A 130 -7.72 10.76 -2.80
C ILE A 130 -6.64 10.07 -1.96
N ALA A 131 -7.00 9.00 -1.24
CA ALA A 131 -6.04 8.22 -0.47
C ALA A 131 -4.93 7.61 -1.35
N MET A 132 -5.28 7.10 -2.54
CA MET A 132 -4.31 6.56 -3.49
C MET A 132 -3.36 7.63 -4.03
N GLN A 133 -3.85 8.82 -4.32
CA GLN A 133 -3.03 9.95 -4.74
C GLN A 133 -2.04 10.35 -3.63
N ASN A 134 -2.51 10.46 -2.38
CA ASN A 134 -1.66 10.77 -1.23
C ASN A 134 -0.60 9.69 -1.00
N LEU A 135 -0.95 8.41 -1.17
CA LEU A 135 0.01 7.29 -1.09
C LEU A 135 1.06 7.34 -2.20
N GLU A 136 0.72 7.82 -3.40
CA GLU A 136 1.69 7.99 -4.48
C GLU A 136 2.66 9.15 -4.21
N ASP A 137 2.17 10.24 -3.64
CA ASP A 137 3.04 11.36 -3.24
C ASP A 137 3.93 10.98 -2.04
N LEU A 138 3.40 10.18 -1.11
CA LEU A 138 4.19 9.58 -0.04
C LEU A 138 5.27 8.65 -0.60
N ARG A 139 4.94 7.85 -1.62
CA ARG A 139 5.89 6.95 -2.29
C ARG A 139 7.13 7.69 -2.77
N LYS A 140 6.93 8.80 -3.49
CA LYS A 140 8.02 9.63 -4.04
C LYS A 140 8.93 10.12 -2.92
N LYS A 141 8.35 10.69 -1.85
CA LYS A 141 9.11 11.14 -0.67
C LYS A 141 9.92 10.02 -0.01
N LEU A 142 9.32 8.85 0.16
CA LEU A 142 9.99 7.68 0.76
C LEU A 142 11.13 7.14 -0.11
N THR A 143 11.00 7.19 -1.43
CA THR A 143 12.05 6.75 -2.35
C THR A 143 13.17 7.77 -2.52
N ASP A 144 12.84 9.07 -2.47
CA ASP A 144 13.79 10.15 -2.71
C ASP A 144 14.66 10.41 -1.46
N ASN A 145 14.09 10.31 -0.25
CA ASN A 145 14.84 10.45 1.00
C ASN A 145 15.91 9.35 1.22
N LYS A 146 15.77 8.19 0.57
CA LYS A 146 16.77 7.10 0.65
C LYS A 146 17.96 7.28 -0.32
N GLY A 147 17.97 8.33 -1.14
CA GLY A 147 19.08 8.67 -2.03
C GLY A 147 20.16 9.59 -1.43
N GLY A 148 19.98 10.08 -0.19
CA GLY A 148 20.84 11.11 0.43
C GLY A 148 21.88 10.60 1.42
N GLY A 149 22.42 9.39 1.22
CA GLY A 149 23.23 8.70 2.24
C GLY A 149 24.59 8.18 1.76
N GLN A 150 25.42 9.02 1.13
CA GLN A 150 26.90 8.91 1.23
C GLN A 150 27.58 10.14 0.59
N ASN A 151 27.95 11.11 1.44
CA ASN A 151 29.20 11.82 1.26
C ASN A 151 29.71 12.27 2.64
N GLY A 152 30.01 11.27 3.46
CA GLY A 152 30.81 11.40 4.68
C GLY A 152 32.01 10.46 4.53
N GLY A 153 33.10 10.98 3.97
CA GLY A 153 34.32 10.24 3.66
C GLY A 153 35.52 11.17 3.61
N GLN A 154 36.03 11.51 4.80
CA GLN A 154 37.43 11.74 5.16
C GLN A 154 38.37 12.42 4.13
N SER A 155 38.86 13.60 4.52
CA SER A 155 40.31 13.86 4.44
C SER A 155 40.79 14.32 5.80
N SER A 156 41.33 13.37 6.55
CA SER A 156 42.12 13.60 7.74
C SER A 156 43.58 13.84 7.35
N ALA A 157 44.12 14.92 7.90
CA ALA A 157 45.48 15.07 8.43
C ALA A 157 46.67 15.27 7.46
N GLN A 158 47.32 16.43 7.70
CA GLN A 158 48.76 16.60 7.97
C GLN A 158 49.76 16.47 6.80
N GLN A 159 50.44 17.57 6.45
CA GLN A 159 51.80 17.88 6.95
C GLN A 159 52.42 19.14 6.31
N SER A 160 53.06 19.96 7.16
CA SER A 160 54.37 20.59 6.95
C SER A 160 54.55 21.64 5.84
N GLN A 161 54.56 22.93 6.19
CA GLN A 161 55.76 23.74 6.50
C GLN A 161 55.34 25.18 6.81
#